data_AF-A0A9D6YP05-F1
#
_entry.id   AF-A0A9D6YP05-F1
#
_cell.length_a   1.000
_cell.length_b   1.000
_cell.length_c   1.000
_cell.angle_alpha   90.00
_cell.angle_beta   90.00
_cell.angle_gamma   90.00
#
_symmetry.space_group_name_H-M   'P 1'
#
loop_
_entity.id
_entity.type
_entity.pdbx_description
1 polymer ?
#
loop_
_entity_poly.entity_id
_entity_poly.type
_entity_poly.pdbx_seq_one_letter_code
_entity_poly.pdbx_strand_id
1 'polypeptide(L)' 'MRTIEILKEIERLPFQKRIFLIEKALHTIREKEENNELKYAANVLYPDYKNDKELTIFTNLDFESFYEAR' A
#
# COMPACT_ATOMS: atom_id res chain seq x y z
N MET A 1 26.11 -14.15 1.15
CA MET A 1 25.83 -14.37 -0.28
C MET A 1 26.14 -13.10 -1.04
N ARG A 2 27.01 -13.16 -2.05
CA ARG A 2 27.25 -12.03 -2.97
C ARG A 2 26.16 -12.00 -4.04
N THR A 3 25.83 -10.83 -4.60
CA THR A 3 24.81 -10.68 -5.66
C THR A 3 25.03 -11.64 -6.84
N ILE A 4 26.29 -11.88 -7.18
CA ILE A 4 26.69 -12.81 -8.26
C ILE A 4 26.29 -14.27 -7.94
N GLU A 5 26.35 -14.68 -6.67
CA GLU A 5 25.96 -16.03 -6.27
C GLU A 5 24.44 -16.20 -6.38
N ILE A 6 23.67 -15.18 -5.99
CA ILE A 6 22.20 -15.18 -6.10
C ILE A 6 21.77 -15.30 -7.57
N LEU A 7 22.41 -14.54 -8.47
CA LEU A 7 22.11 -14.60 -9.91
C LEU A 7 22.38 -16.01 -10.48
N LYS A 8 23.49 -16.63 -10.10
CA LYS A 8 23.82 -18.01 -10.50
C LYS A 8 22.79 -19.02 -10.01
N GLU A 9 22.31 -18.88 -8.77
CA GLU A 9 21.26 -19.77 -8.26
C GLU A 9 19.91 -19.54 -8.97
N ILE A 10 19.56 -18.30 -9.30
CA ILE A 10 18.35 -17.99 -10.09
C ILE A 10 18.43 -18.62 -11.48
N GLU A 11 19.60 -18.55 -12.14
CA GLU A 11 19.81 -19.16 -13.46
C GLU A 11 19.60 -20.67 -13.47
N ARG A 12 19.93 -21.36 -12.36
CA ARG A 12 19.74 -22.81 -12.18
C ARG A 12 18.29 -23.21 -11.98
N LEU A 13 17.37 -22.28 -11.74
CA LEU A 13 15.96 -22.59 -11.55
C LEU A 13 15.30 -22.97 -12.90
N PRO A 14 14.27 -23.85 -12.86
CA PRO A 14 13.41 -24.09 -14.01
C PRO A 14 12.82 -22.80 -14.59
N PHE A 15 12.60 -22.77 -15.89
CA PHE A 15 12.09 -21.58 -16.61
C PHE A 15 10.86 -20.96 -15.94
N GLN A 16 9.87 -21.77 -15.58
CA GLN A 16 8.64 -21.32 -14.90
C GLN A 16 8.93 -20.59 -13.57
N LYS A 17 9.89 -21.07 -12.78
CA LYS A 17 10.26 -20.44 -11.50
C LYS A 17 11.00 -19.11 -11.71
N ARG A 18 11.79 -19.01 -12.79
CA ARG A 18 12.46 -17.75 -13.17
C ARG A 18 11.44 -16.70 -13.60
N ILE A 19 10.44 -17.08 -14.41
CA ILE A 19 9.33 -16.19 -14.80
C ILE A 19 8.57 -15.69 -13.56
N PHE A 20 8.19 -16.61 -12.66
CA PHE A 20 7.50 -16.24 -11.43
C PHE A 20 8.28 -15.23 -10.57
N LEU A 21 9.61 -15.40 -10.46
CA LEU A 21 10.47 -14.46 -9.74
C LEU A 21 10.45 -13.05 -10.36
N ILE A 22 10.48 -12.96 -11.69
CA ILE A 22 10.42 -11.70 -12.41
C ILE A 22 9.06 -11.02 -12.19
N GLU A 23 7.96 -11.76 -12.32
CA GLU A 23 6.61 -11.25 -12.06
C GLU A 23 6.46 -10.72 -10.64
N LYS A 24 6.92 -11.49 -9.65
CA LYS A 24 6.88 -11.08 -8.26
C LYS A 24 7.73 -9.85 -7.97
N ALA A 25 8.92 -9.77 -8.59
CA ALA A 25 9.77 -8.59 -8.47
C ALA A 25 9.11 -7.34 -9.06
N LEU A 26 8.52 -7.46 -10.26
CA LEU A 26 7.77 -6.37 -10.90
C LEU A 26 6.57 -5.93 -10.06
N HIS A 27 5.80 -6.87 -9.53
CA HIS A 27 4.66 -6.57 -8.66
C HIS A 27 5.09 -5.83 -7.40
N THR A 28 6.17 -6.28 -6.75
CA THR A 28 6.69 -5.64 -5.52
C THR A 28 7.18 -4.21 -5.79
N ILE A 29 7.78 -3.95 -6.95
CA ILE A 29 8.21 -2.60 -7.33
C ILE A 29 7.00 -1.67 -7.47
N ARG A 30 5.96 -2.11 -8.19
CA ARG A 30 4.73 -1.33 -8.38
C ARG A 30 3.99 -1.07 -7.08
N GLU A 31 3.80 -2.11 -6.26
CA GLU A 31 3.13 -2.00 -4.97
C GLU A 31 3.85 -1.02 -4.03
N LYS A 32 5.18 -0.98 -4.07
CA LYS A 32 5.96 -0.01 -3.30
C LYS A 32 5.75 1.42 -3.79
N GLU A 33 5.65 1.63 -5.10
CA GLU A 33 5.39 2.93 -5.70
C GLU A 33 3.98 3.43 -5.34
N GLU A 34 2.96 2.60 -5.55
CA GLU A 34 1.56 2.90 -5.19
C GLU A 34 1.38 3.19 -3.69
N ASN A 35 1.99 2.38 -2.83
CA ASN A 35 1.94 2.61 -1.37
C ASN A 35 2.66 3.91 -0.95
N ASN A 36 3.73 4.29 -1.64
CA ASN A 36 4.42 5.54 -1.35
C ASN A 36 3.57 6.75 -1.75
N GLU A 37 2.87 6.68 -2.89
CA GLU A 37 1.96 7.73 -3.35
C GLU A 37 0.76 7.90 -2.40
N LEU A 38 0.11 6.80 -2.00
CA LEU A 38 -0.98 6.84 -1.03
C LEU A 38 -0.53 7.39 0.33
N LYS A 39 0.63 6.94 0.81
CA LYS A 39 1.20 7.46 2.06
C LYS A 39 1.54 8.95 1.95
N TYR A 40 2.08 9.38 0.81
CA TYR A 40 2.38 10.78 0.56
C TYR A 40 1.09 11.61 0.57
N ALA A 41 0.07 11.20 -0.19
CA ALA A 41 -1.22 11.87 -0.23
C ALA A 41 -1.86 11.95 1.16
N ALA A 42 -1.83 10.86 1.94
CA ALA A 42 -2.33 10.85 3.31
C ALA A 42 -1.57 11.83 4.22
N ASN A 43 -0.24 11.90 4.11
CA ASN A 43 0.56 12.85 4.89
C ASN A 43 0.28 14.31 4.50
N VAL A 44 0.03 14.58 3.22
CA VAL A 44 -0.31 15.92 2.71
C VAL A 44 -1.70 16.35 3.20
N LEU A 45 -2.68 15.44 3.20
CA LEU A 45 -4.06 15.73 3.62
C LEU A 45 -4.24 15.74 5.14
N TYR A 46 -3.37 15.07 5.90
CA TYR A 46 -3.51 14.93 7.35
C TYR A 46 -3.66 16.26 8.12
N PRO A 47 -2.85 17.32 7.86
CA PRO A 47 -3.01 18.60 8.53
C PRO A 47 -4.38 19.25 8.27
N ASP A 48 -4.93 19.10 7.07
CA ASP A 48 -6.23 19.68 6.71
C ASP A 48 -7.35 18.99 7.48
N TYR A 49 -7.39 17.65 7.46
CA TYR A 49 -8.34 16.87 8.25
C TYR A 49 -8.22 17.08 9.76
N LYS A 50 -7.01 17.42 10.26
CA LYS A 50 -6.77 17.69 11.67
C LYS A 50 -7.29 19.06 12.12
N ASN A 51 -7.21 20.07 11.24
CA ASN A 51 -7.48 21.46 11.62
C ASN A 51 -8.81 21.98 11.10
N ASP A 52 -9.34 21.42 10.01
CA ASP A 52 -10.63 21.76 9.43
C ASP A 52 -11.73 20.79 9.92
N LYS A 53 -12.65 21.32 10.72
CA LYS A 53 -13.77 20.56 11.29
C LYS A 53 -14.85 20.24 10.26
N GLU A 54 -14.93 20.98 9.16
CA GLU A 54 -15.89 20.70 8.08
C GLU A 54 -15.53 19.38 7.37
N LEU A 55 -14.23 19.07 7.23
CA LEU A 55 -13.75 17.83 6.60
C LEU A 55 -14.05 16.57 7.42
N THR A 56 -14.35 16.70 8.72
CA THR A 56 -14.64 15.58 9.63
C THR A 56 -16.03 15.68 10.26
N ILE A 57 -16.90 16.55 9.73
CA ILE A 57 -18.20 16.86 10.36
C ILE A 57 -19.08 15.62 10.55
N PHE A 58 -19.03 14.68 9.60
CA PHE A 58 -19.79 13.43 9.65
C PHE A 58 -19.20 12.39 10.62
N THR A 59 -17.93 12.48 11.00
CA THR A 59 -17.31 11.58 11.99
C THR A 59 -17.95 11.74 13.37
N ASN A 60 -18.57 12.89 13.64
CA ASN A 60 -19.34 13.08 14.88
C ASN A 60 -20.59 12.18 14.94
N LEU A 61 -21.17 11.83 13.77
CA LEU A 61 -22.34 10.97 13.69
C LEU A 61 -22.01 9.50 14.01
N ASP A 62 -20.76 9.08 13.82
CA ASP A 62 -20.31 7.71 14.13
C ASP A 62 -20.44 7.37 15.63
N PHE A 63 -20.45 8.40 16.49
CA PHE A 63 -20.60 8.26 17.93
C PHE A 63 -22.02 8.53 18.43
N GLU A 64 -22.95 8.89 17.52
CA GLU A 64 -24.36 9.05 17.88
C GLU A 64 -25.04 7.67 17.99
N SER A 65 -25.96 7.55 18.94
CA SER A 65 -26.77 6.34 19.07
C SER A 65 -27.68 6.23 17.85
N PHE A 66 -27.47 5.19 17.04
CA PHE A 66 -28.30 4.92 15.86
C PHE A 66 -29.78 4.84 16.26
N TYR A 67 -30.58 5.79 15.77
CA TYR A 67 -32.00 5.80 16.02
C TYR A 67 -32.68 4.91 14.98
N GLU A 68 -32.77 3.61 15.27
CA GLU A 68 -33.52 2.69 14.44
C GLU A 68 -35.01 3.07 14.49
N ALA A 69 -35.57 3.50 13.35
CA ALA A 69 -36.99 3.76 13.24
C ALA A 69 -37.75 2.43 13.37
N ARG A 70 -38.53 2.29 14.45
CA ARG A 70 -39.43 1.14 14.69
C ARG A 70 -40.69 1.22 13.85
#